data_AF-A0A4S4CYM9-F1
#
_entry.id   AF-A0A4S4CYM9-F1
#
_cell.length_a   1.000
_cell.length_b   1.000
_cell.length_c   1.000
_cell.angle_alpha   90.00
_cell.angle_beta   90.00
_cell.angle_gamma   90.00
#
_symmetry.space_group_name_H-M   'P 1'
#
loop_
_entity.id
_entity.type
_entity.pdbx_description
1 polymer ?
#
loop_
_entity_poly.entity_id
_entity_poly.type
_entity_poly.pdbx_seq_one_letter_code
_entity_poly.pdbx_strand_id
1 'polypeptide(L)'
;MSKLFTVPVKEVCINASEATDIVFKYIEQENLVKPTNKSIVILDAALCDALYKGTIKKGSTYPTEIHKKDLGHTFVNRMQPHHRVTRGSESVVCKGALKTIQIMTERRQGNKKVTKLSGMESFLMDAEALASELQKKFACSTSVAKLPGKKGHEVLIQGGVIDDLGRHLVEQYGVPKRYIEVLDKTRK
;
A
#
# COMPACT_ATOMS: atom_id res chain seq x y z
N MET A 1 -8.45 23.07 -2.76
CA MET A 1 -7.62 22.47 -1.68
C MET A 1 -8.02 23.14 -0.39
N SER A 2 -8.67 22.40 0.52
CA SER A 2 -9.16 22.90 1.81
C SER A 2 -7.98 23.08 2.78
N LYS A 3 -7.78 24.32 3.24
CA LYS A 3 -6.76 24.77 4.19
C LYS A 3 -7.13 24.41 5.64
N LEU A 4 -7.25 23.13 5.98
CA LEU A 4 -7.53 22.71 7.37
C LEU A 4 -6.31 22.21 8.12
N PHE A 5 -5.31 21.75 7.39
CA PHE A 5 -4.10 21.20 7.98
C PHE A 5 -2.93 22.04 7.49
N THR A 6 -2.63 23.12 8.22
CA THR A 6 -1.33 23.81 8.09
C THR A 6 -0.25 22.96 8.77
N VAL A 7 -0.15 21.70 8.34
CA VAL A 7 1.00 20.85 8.62
C VAL A 7 2.00 21.17 7.50
N PRO A 8 3.27 21.49 7.81
CA PRO A 8 4.24 21.88 6.80
C PRO A 8 4.26 20.84 5.68
N VAL A 9 4.15 21.35 4.46
CA VAL A 9 4.10 20.60 3.20
C VAL A 9 5.40 19.82 3.01
N LYS A 10 5.49 18.66 3.64
CA LYS A 10 6.53 17.64 3.47
C LYS A 10 5.95 16.30 3.87
N GLU A 11 5.16 15.70 2.97
CA GLU A 11 4.68 14.30 2.98
C GLU A 11 4.75 13.58 4.34
N VAL A 12 4.05 14.09 5.36
CA VAL A 12 4.03 13.46 6.68
C VAL A 12 3.06 12.30 6.60
N CYS A 13 3.59 11.08 6.52
CA CYS A 13 2.80 9.88 6.74
C CYS A 13 2.42 9.82 8.22
N ILE A 14 1.16 10.12 8.51
CA ILE A 14 0.57 9.96 9.83
C ILE A 14 -0.15 8.62 9.90
N ASN A 15 -0.08 7.97 11.05
CA ASN A 15 -0.84 6.75 11.28
C ASN A 15 -2.31 7.07 11.60
N ALA A 16 -3.17 6.04 11.59
CA ALA A 16 -4.61 6.24 11.82
C ALA A 16 -4.94 6.82 13.21
N SER A 17 -4.13 6.52 14.23
CA SER A 17 -4.29 7.06 15.58
C SER A 17 -3.96 8.55 15.59
N GLU A 18 -2.80 8.94 15.07
CA GLU A 18 -2.37 10.33 14.96
C GLU A 18 -3.36 11.17 14.15
N ALA A 19 -3.86 10.63 13.03
CA ALA A 19 -4.90 11.27 12.23
C ALA A 19 -6.16 11.55 13.06
N THR A 20 -6.58 10.56 13.84
CA THR A 20 -7.77 10.68 14.71
C THR A 20 -7.54 11.68 15.84
N ASP A 21 -6.36 11.66 16.46
CA ASP A 21 -5.97 12.58 17.53
C ASP A 21 -5.91 14.04 17.05
N ILE A 22 -5.42 14.28 15.83
CA ILE A 22 -5.39 15.61 15.22
C ILE A 22 -6.82 16.17 15.08
N VAL A 23 -7.77 15.35 14.60
CA VAL A 23 -9.16 15.80 14.44
C VAL A 23 -9.84 16.03 15.79
N PHE A 24 -9.58 15.18 16.78
CA PHE A 24 -10.13 15.39 18.12
C PHE A 24 -9.60 16.66 18.77
N LYS A 25 -8.30 16.95 18.62
CA LYS A 25 -7.72 18.22 19.07
C LYS A 25 -8.36 19.42 18.36
N TYR A 26 -8.60 19.33 17.05
CA TYR A 26 -9.27 20.40 16.30
C TYR A 26 -10.68 20.69 16.83
N ILE A 27 -11.46 19.64 17.11
CA ILE A 27 -12.83 19.80 17.62
C ILE A 27 -12.87 20.40 19.03
N GLU A 28 -11.90 20.08 19.86
CA GLU A 28 -11.76 20.68 21.19
C GLU A 28 -11.33 22.16 21.10
N GLN A 29 -10.43 22.49 20.18
CA GLN A 29 -9.99 23.88 19.94
C GLN A 29 -11.13 24.77 19.42
N GLU A 30 -11.89 24.26 18.45
CA GLU A 30 -13.00 24.99 17.82
C GLU A 30 -14.34 24.83 18.59
N ASN A 31 -14.33 24.14 19.74
CA ASN A 31 -15.50 23.86 20.58
C ASN A 31 -16.71 23.29 19.81
N LEU A 32 -16.44 22.36 18.89
CA LEU A 32 -17.44 21.79 17.98
C LEU A 32 -18.27 20.66 18.61
N VAL A 33 -18.04 20.32 19.89
CA VAL A 33 -18.81 19.29 20.60
C VAL A 33 -20.15 19.86 21.07
N LYS A 34 -21.25 19.18 20.74
CA LYS A 34 -22.60 19.64 21.12
C LYS A 34 -22.76 19.65 22.66
N PRO A 35 -23.15 20.78 23.28
CA PRO A 35 -23.27 20.88 24.74
C PRO A 35 -24.30 19.90 25.33
N THR A 36 -25.38 19.66 24.59
CA THR A 36 -26.48 18.76 24.98
C THR A 36 -26.10 17.29 24.88
N ASN A 37 -25.19 16.93 23.97
CA ASN A 37 -24.75 15.55 23.79
C ASN A 37 -23.28 15.52 23.33
N LYS A 38 -22.39 15.21 24.28
CA LYS A 38 -20.94 15.13 24.04
C LYS A 38 -20.51 14.05 23.06
N SER A 39 -21.43 13.17 22.65
CA SER A 39 -21.19 12.13 21.64
C SER A 39 -21.40 12.63 20.20
N ILE A 40 -21.85 13.87 20.02
CA ILE A 40 -22.14 14.49 18.73
C ILE A 40 -21.23 15.71 18.53
N VAL A 41 -20.66 15.80 17.33
CA VAL A 41 -19.85 16.91 16.86
C VAL A 41 -20.63 17.67 15.81
N ILE A 42 -20.74 18.98 15.97
CA ILE A 42 -21.31 19.90 14.99
C ILE A 42 -20.22 20.21 13.96
N LEU A 43 -20.48 19.92 12.71
CA LEU A 43 -19.52 20.10 11.62
C LEU A 43 -19.48 21.57 11.21
N ASP A 44 -18.32 22.20 11.30
CA ASP A 44 -18.06 23.47 10.67
C ASP A 44 -17.92 23.30 9.14
N ALA A 45 -17.94 24.41 8.40
CA ALA A 45 -17.82 24.38 6.94
C ALA A 45 -16.53 23.66 6.49
N ALA A 46 -15.47 23.76 7.30
CA ALA A 46 -14.18 23.23 6.98
C ALA A 46 -14.13 21.70 7.17
N LEU A 47 -14.51 21.18 8.34
CA LEU A 47 -14.59 19.73 8.62
C LEU A 47 -15.63 19.06 7.72
N CYS A 48 -16.75 19.73 7.44
CA CYS A 48 -17.72 19.26 6.48
C CYS A 48 -17.11 19.10 5.07
N ASP A 49 -16.37 20.10 4.59
CA ASP A 49 -15.63 20.00 3.33
C ASP A 49 -14.58 18.89 3.36
N ALA A 50 -13.85 18.71 4.46
CA ALA A 50 -12.85 17.66 4.59
C ALA A 50 -13.46 16.25 4.53
N LEU A 51 -14.63 16.05 5.15
CA LEU A 51 -15.29 14.75 5.27
C LEU A 51 -16.22 14.40 4.11
N TYR A 52 -16.83 15.40 3.46
CA TYR A 52 -17.95 15.18 2.53
C TYR A 52 -17.78 15.76 1.12
N LYS A 53 -16.75 16.59 0.88
CA LYS A 53 -16.47 17.12 -0.46
C LYS A 53 -16.23 16.00 -1.48
N GLY A 54 -17.06 15.93 -2.51
CA GLY A 54 -16.95 14.96 -3.61
C GLY A 54 -17.51 13.55 -3.33
N THR A 55 -17.98 13.24 -2.11
CA THR A 55 -18.65 11.95 -1.81
C THR A 55 -20.17 12.07 -1.80
N ILE A 56 -20.70 13.28 -1.59
CA ILE A 56 -22.13 13.55 -1.57
C ILE A 56 -22.64 13.75 -3.00
N LYS A 57 -23.74 13.05 -3.35
CA LYS A 57 -24.41 13.20 -4.66
C LYS A 57 -24.83 14.66 -4.85
N LYS A 58 -24.70 15.18 -6.08
CA LYS A 58 -25.19 16.53 -6.42
C LYS A 58 -26.69 16.61 -6.09
N GLY A 59 -27.05 17.41 -5.09
CA GLY A 59 -28.44 17.65 -4.67
C GLY A 59 -28.82 17.22 -3.25
N SER A 60 -27.95 16.53 -2.50
CA SER A 60 -28.21 16.22 -1.08
C SER A 60 -27.54 17.21 -0.13
N THR A 61 -28.23 17.56 0.95
CA THR A 61 -27.75 18.42 2.02
C THR A 61 -26.51 17.83 2.68
N TYR A 62 -25.49 18.65 2.90
CA TYR A 62 -24.32 18.25 3.66
C TYR A 62 -24.72 17.94 5.11
N PRO A 63 -24.23 16.85 5.72
CA PRO A 63 -24.44 16.58 7.13
C PRO A 63 -23.89 17.74 7.96
N THR A 64 -24.67 18.17 8.95
CA THR A 64 -24.28 19.20 9.92
C THR A 64 -23.78 18.62 11.24
N GLU A 65 -24.03 17.33 11.47
CA GLU A 65 -23.65 16.63 12.70
C GLU A 65 -23.05 15.26 12.37
N ILE A 66 -22.03 14.84 13.12
CA ILE A 66 -21.45 13.51 13.06
C ILE A 66 -21.24 12.96 14.47
N HIS A 67 -21.36 11.64 14.62
CA HIS A 67 -21.01 10.98 15.86
C HIS A 67 -19.49 10.97 16.08
N LYS A 68 -19.06 11.25 17.33
CA LYS A 68 -17.64 11.26 17.71
C LYS A 68 -16.93 9.94 17.40
N LYS A 69 -17.65 8.81 17.51
CA LYS A 69 -17.15 7.46 17.17
C LYS A 69 -16.86 7.26 15.67
N ASP A 70 -17.64 7.89 14.80
CA ASP A 70 -17.57 7.67 13.35
C ASP A 70 -16.62 8.67 12.67
N LEU A 71 -16.35 9.79 13.34
CA LEU A 71 -15.49 10.86 12.86
C LEU A 71 -14.07 10.39 12.53
N GLY A 72 -13.40 9.69 13.45
CA GLY A 72 -12.03 9.22 13.22
C GLY A 72 -11.94 8.31 11.99
N HIS A 73 -12.86 7.34 11.90
CA HIS A 73 -12.95 6.45 10.74
C HIS A 73 -13.25 7.21 9.43
N THR A 74 -14.21 8.14 9.45
CA THR A 74 -14.58 8.94 8.27
C THR A 74 -13.40 9.80 7.80
N PHE A 75 -12.64 10.37 8.74
CA PHE A 75 -11.48 11.19 8.43
C PHE A 75 -10.32 10.37 7.85
N VAL A 76 -10.00 9.23 8.46
CA VAL A 76 -8.96 8.32 7.93
C VAL A 76 -9.31 7.82 6.53
N ASN A 77 -10.58 7.52 6.26
CA ASN A 77 -11.04 7.10 4.93
C ASN A 77 -10.93 8.20 3.86
N ARG A 78 -10.81 9.47 4.26
CA ARG A 78 -10.54 10.58 3.34
C ARG A 78 -9.07 10.77 3.04
N MET A 79 -8.18 10.18 3.84
CA MET A 79 -6.75 10.24 3.57
C MET A 79 -6.37 9.35 2.41
N GLN A 80 -5.28 9.71 1.75
CA GLN A 80 -4.70 8.87 0.71
C GLN A 80 -3.91 7.73 1.38
N PRO A 81 -4.15 6.46 1.02
CA PRO A 81 -3.39 5.35 1.56
C PRO A 81 -1.93 5.49 1.14
N HIS A 82 -1.03 5.41 2.10
CA HIS A 82 0.42 5.36 1.90
C HIS A 82 0.97 4.22 2.73
N HIS A 83 2.07 3.64 2.30
CA HIS A 83 2.78 2.62 3.05
C HIS A 83 4.26 2.96 3.14
N ARG A 84 4.87 2.60 4.28
CA ARG A 84 6.31 2.72 4.48
C ARG A 84 6.92 1.33 4.41
N VAL A 85 7.94 1.19 3.58
CA VAL A 85 8.72 -0.03 3.47
C VAL A 85 10.10 0.28 4.02
N THR A 86 10.50 -0.48 5.03
CA THR A 86 11.80 -0.33 5.67
C THR A 86 12.57 -1.63 5.54
N ARG A 87 13.78 -1.54 5.00
CA ARG A 87 14.68 -2.68 4.84
C ARG A 87 16.10 -2.27 5.21
N GLY A 88 16.57 -2.77 6.36
CA GLY A 88 17.83 -2.31 6.93
C GLY A 88 17.81 -0.81 7.23
N SER A 89 18.75 -0.07 6.64
CA SER A 89 18.85 1.39 6.75
C SER A 89 17.95 2.16 5.77
N GLU A 90 17.38 1.50 4.76
CA GLU A 90 16.56 2.16 3.75
C GLU A 90 15.09 2.17 4.17
N SER A 91 14.46 3.35 4.05
CA SER A 91 13.03 3.54 4.30
C SER A 91 12.44 4.38 3.17
N VAL A 92 11.48 3.82 2.45
CA VAL A 92 10.76 4.54 1.39
C VAL A 92 9.28 4.62 1.71
N VAL A 93 8.72 5.81 1.52
CA VAL A 93 7.29 6.05 1.57
C VAL A 93 6.74 5.91 0.17
N CYS A 94 5.84 4.95 -0.01
CA CYS A 94 5.20 4.67 -1.28
C CYS A 94 3.73 5.09 -1.22
N LYS A 95 3.27 5.73 -2.30
CA LYS A 95 1.87 6.13 -2.46
C LYS A 95 1.02 4.92 -2.82
N GLY A 96 -0.17 4.82 -2.23
CA GLY A 96 -1.14 3.76 -2.46
C GLY A 96 -0.95 2.53 -1.57
N ALA A 97 -1.69 1.48 -1.89
CA ALA A 97 -1.56 0.18 -1.23
C ALA A 97 -0.23 -0.50 -1.59
N LEU A 98 0.30 -1.29 -0.67
CA LEU A 98 1.46 -2.13 -0.93
C LEU A 98 1.12 -3.13 -2.03
N LYS A 99 1.91 -3.13 -3.11
CA LYS A 99 1.76 -4.09 -4.20
C LYS A 99 2.36 -5.43 -3.77
N THR A 100 1.67 -6.51 -4.11
CA THR A 100 2.12 -7.87 -3.85
C THR A 100 3.26 -8.24 -4.80
N ILE A 101 4.15 -9.10 -4.31
CA ILE A 101 5.11 -9.83 -5.14
C ILE A 101 4.34 -10.91 -5.87
N GLN A 102 4.55 -11.01 -7.17
CA GLN A 102 3.89 -11.98 -8.04
C GLN A 102 4.92 -12.99 -8.54
N ILE A 103 4.71 -14.26 -8.23
CA ILE A 103 5.50 -15.38 -8.73
C ILE A 103 4.64 -16.18 -9.70
N MET A 104 5.05 -16.26 -10.96
CA MET A 104 4.32 -16.98 -11.98
C MET A 104 5.20 -18.03 -12.64
N THR A 105 4.77 -19.29 -12.67
CA THR A 105 5.44 -20.30 -13.50
C THR A 105 4.63 -20.59 -14.75
N GLU A 106 5.27 -20.50 -15.92
CA GLU A 106 4.67 -20.82 -17.21
C GLU A 106 5.55 -21.79 -18.01
N ARG A 107 4.95 -22.45 -19.01
CA ARG A 107 5.71 -23.28 -19.95
C ARG A 107 6.18 -22.41 -21.12
N ARG A 108 7.47 -22.46 -21.42
CA ARG A 108 8.10 -21.77 -22.55
C ARG A 108 8.66 -22.81 -23.51
N GLN A 109 8.24 -22.78 -24.77
CA GLN A 109 8.75 -23.64 -25.84
C GLN A 109 8.84 -25.14 -25.45
N GLY A 110 7.72 -25.84 -25.60
CA GLY A 110 7.60 -27.25 -25.22
C GLY A 110 7.39 -27.43 -23.71
N ASN A 111 8.12 -28.38 -23.11
CA ASN A 111 7.99 -28.72 -21.69
C ASN A 111 8.90 -27.92 -20.75
N LYS A 112 9.67 -26.95 -21.26
CA LYS A 112 10.53 -26.13 -20.39
C LYS A 112 9.66 -25.19 -19.56
N LYS A 113 9.94 -25.11 -18.26
CA LYS A 113 9.27 -24.19 -17.33
C LYS A 113 10.12 -22.95 -17.12
N VAL A 114 9.48 -21.81 -16.95
CA VAL A 114 10.11 -20.55 -16.58
C VAL A 114 9.30 -19.93 -15.45
N THR A 115 9.99 -19.49 -14.41
CA THR A 115 9.40 -18.78 -13.28
C THR A 115 9.69 -17.28 -13.44
N LYS A 116 8.66 -16.45 -13.33
CA LYS A 116 8.71 -14.99 -13.39
C LYS A 116 8.45 -14.44 -12.00
N LEU A 117 9.25 -13.48 -11.59
CA LEU A 117 9.11 -12.74 -10.35
C LEU A 117 8.92 -11.26 -10.67
N SER A 118 7.88 -10.64 -10.11
CA SER A 118 7.58 -9.22 -10.32
C SER A 118 7.07 -8.54 -9.06
N GLY A 119 7.21 -7.20 -9.01
CA GLY A 119 6.75 -6.39 -7.87
C GLY A 119 7.74 -6.30 -6.71
N MET A 120 8.97 -6.79 -6.91
CA MET A 120 10.04 -6.78 -5.91
C MET A 120 10.48 -5.37 -5.50
N GLU A 121 10.30 -4.38 -6.37
CA GLU A 121 10.66 -2.99 -6.10
C GLU A 121 9.79 -2.37 -5.01
N SER A 122 8.58 -2.90 -4.84
CA SER A 122 7.68 -2.54 -3.73
C SER A 122 8.27 -2.93 -2.37
N PHE A 123 9.26 -3.83 -2.34
CA PHE A 123 9.95 -4.29 -1.15
C PHE A 123 11.41 -3.80 -1.08
N LEU A 124 11.77 -2.78 -1.88
CA LEU A 124 13.14 -2.26 -1.97
C LEU A 124 14.16 -3.36 -2.29
N MET A 125 13.80 -4.21 -3.25
CA MET A 125 14.67 -5.25 -3.78
C MET A 125 15.17 -4.82 -5.14
N ASP A 126 16.50 -4.83 -5.32
CA ASP A 126 17.11 -4.62 -6.62
C ASP A 126 16.96 -5.87 -7.49
N ALA A 127 16.49 -5.69 -8.73
CA ALA A 127 16.18 -6.80 -9.63
C ALA A 127 17.45 -7.50 -10.14
N GLU A 128 18.54 -6.78 -10.36
CA GLU A 128 19.80 -7.35 -10.86
C GLU A 128 20.52 -8.13 -9.77
N ALA A 129 20.62 -7.55 -8.56
CA ALA A 129 21.19 -8.20 -7.39
C ALA A 129 20.41 -9.48 -7.06
N LEU A 130 19.08 -9.41 -7.06
CA LEU A 130 18.23 -10.56 -6.83
C LEU A 130 18.42 -11.62 -7.92
N ALA A 131 18.46 -11.24 -9.20
CA ALA A 131 18.72 -12.20 -10.27
C ALA A 131 20.06 -12.95 -10.07
N SER A 132 21.13 -12.23 -9.75
CA SER A 132 22.45 -12.83 -9.50
C SER A 132 22.44 -13.79 -8.30
N GLU A 133 21.73 -13.45 -7.23
CA GLU A 133 21.56 -14.31 -6.06
C GLU A 133 20.79 -15.59 -6.41
N LEU A 134 19.65 -15.45 -7.09
CA LEU A 134 18.79 -16.57 -7.49
C LEU A 134 19.51 -17.49 -8.49
N GLN A 135 20.35 -16.94 -9.38
CA GLN A 135 21.19 -17.71 -10.29
C GLN A 135 22.10 -18.68 -9.53
N LYS A 136 22.76 -18.20 -8.47
CA LYS A 136 23.65 -19.01 -7.62
C LYS A 136 22.86 -20.00 -6.78
N LYS A 137 21.72 -19.57 -6.23
CA LYS A 137 20.86 -20.38 -5.35
C LYS A 137 20.25 -21.59 -6.08
N PHE A 138 19.74 -21.39 -7.29
CA PHE A 138 19.04 -22.41 -8.06
C PHE A 138 19.91 -23.10 -9.11
N ALA A 139 21.17 -22.70 -9.27
CA ALA A 139 22.06 -23.17 -10.33
C ALA A 139 21.41 -23.09 -11.73
N CYS A 140 20.61 -22.04 -11.95
CA CYS A 140 19.80 -21.85 -13.16
C CYS A 140 20.06 -20.49 -13.78
N SER A 141 19.89 -20.36 -15.09
CA SER A 141 20.00 -19.05 -15.75
C SER A 141 18.85 -18.13 -15.32
N THR A 142 19.21 -16.88 -14.98
CA THR A 142 18.27 -15.81 -14.67
C THR A 142 18.50 -14.61 -15.59
N SER A 143 17.45 -13.86 -15.88
CA SER A 143 17.55 -12.62 -16.65
C SER A 143 16.56 -11.58 -16.14
N VAL A 144 16.94 -10.31 -16.15
CA VAL A 144 16.05 -9.20 -15.82
C VAL A 144 15.42 -8.68 -17.11
N ALA A 145 14.10 -8.51 -17.11
CA ALA A 145 13.36 -7.87 -18.19
C ALA A 145 12.51 -6.72 -17.65
N LYS A 146 12.09 -5.80 -18.52
CA LYS A 146 11.16 -4.74 -18.14
C LYS A 146 9.73 -5.27 -18.20
N LEU A 147 8.91 -4.90 -17.21
CA LEU A 147 7.53 -5.36 -17.16
C LEU A 147 6.71 -4.82 -18.33
N PRO A 148 5.96 -5.67 -19.07
CA PRO A 148 5.13 -5.21 -20.16
C PRO A 148 3.94 -4.39 -19.60
N GLY A 149 3.80 -3.14 -20.04
CA GLY A 149 2.67 -2.28 -19.70
C GLY A 149 2.69 -1.66 -18.30
N LYS A 150 3.74 -1.88 -17.50
CA LYS A 150 3.90 -1.27 -16.16
C LYS A 150 5.33 -0.76 -15.97
N LYS A 151 5.50 0.25 -15.11
CA LYS A 151 6.83 0.64 -14.63
C LYS A 151 7.33 -0.42 -13.64
N GLY A 152 8.46 -1.04 -13.95
CA GLY A 152 9.11 -2.06 -13.14
C GLY A 152 9.92 -3.05 -13.97
N HIS A 153 10.60 -3.94 -13.28
CA HIS A 153 11.41 -5.04 -13.76
C HIS A 153 10.79 -6.36 -13.30
N GLU A 154 10.99 -7.38 -14.12
CA GLU A 154 10.67 -8.75 -13.80
C GLU A 154 11.95 -9.59 -13.88
N VAL A 155 12.12 -10.50 -12.92
CA VAL A 155 13.21 -11.47 -12.93
C VAL A 155 12.68 -12.79 -13.47
N LEU A 156 13.23 -13.22 -14.59
CA LEU A 156 12.96 -14.50 -15.24
C LEU A 156 13.99 -15.51 -14.74
N ILE A 157 13.51 -16.68 -14.31
CA ILE A 157 14.34 -17.77 -13.79
C ILE A 157 13.99 -19.02 -14.60
N GLN A 158 14.99 -19.67 -15.18
CA GLN A 158 14.77 -20.95 -15.86
C GLN A 158 14.40 -22.02 -14.83
N GLY A 159 13.37 -22.82 -15.11
CA GLY A 159 12.86 -23.86 -14.21
C GLY A 159 11.51 -23.52 -13.56
N GLY A 160 10.94 -24.52 -12.90
CA GLY A 160 9.70 -24.38 -12.10
C GLY A 160 10.03 -24.32 -10.61
N VAL A 161 10.66 -23.23 -10.19
CA VAL A 161 11.19 -23.05 -8.82
C VAL A 161 10.22 -22.27 -7.92
N ILE A 162 8.92 -22.40 -8.19
CA ILE A 162 7.88 -21.57 -7.58
C ILE A 162 7.84 -21.68 -6.05
N ASP A 163 7.93 -22.91 -5.54
CA ASP A 163 7.86 -23.20 -4.11
C ASP A 163 9.14 -22.76 -3.38
N ASP A 164 10.31 -23.02 -3.98
CA ASP A 164 11.59 -22.65 -3.39
C ASP A 164 11.84 -21.13 -3.45
N LEU A 165 11.39 -20.46 -4.51
CA LEU A 165 11.46 -18.99 -4.61
C LEU A 165 10.55 -18.33 -3.57
N GLY A 166 9.32 -18.83 -3.40
CA GLY A 166 8.42 -18.34 -2.36
C GLY A 166 9.03 -18.50 -0.97
N ARG A 167 9.65 -19.67 -0.69
CA ARG A 167 10.35 -19.91 0.57
C ARG A 167 11.54 -18.96 0.77
N HIS A 168 12.35 -18.77 -0.27
CA HIS A 168 13.51 -17.88 -0.23
C HIS A 168 13.13 -16.41 0.07
N LEU A 169 12.04 -15.91 -0.52
CA LEU A 169 11.56 -14.55 -0.24
C LEU A 169 11.06 -14.38 1.21
N VAL A 170 10.48 -15.42 1.79
CA VAL A 170 10.04 -15.36 3.20
C VAL A 170 11.25 -15.43 4.13
N GLU A 171 12.20 -16.35 3.88
CA GLU A 171 13.31 -16.63 4.78
C GLU A 171 14.43 -15.58 4.70
N GLN A 172 14.85 -15.19 3.49
CA GLN A 172 15.98 -14.27 3.30
C GLN A 172 15.55 -12.81 3.22
N TYR A 173 14.36 -12.56 2.67
CA TYR A 173 13.85 -11.20 2.45
C TYR A 173 12.79 -10.78 3.48
N GLY A 174 12.33 -11.70 4.33
CA GLY A 174 11.33 -11.42 5.36
C GLY A 174 9.97 -11.01 4.80
N VAL A 175 9.69 -11.30 3.53
CA VAL A 175 8.44 -10.88 2.88
C VAL A 175 7.28 -11.68 3.47
N PRO A 176 6.25 -11.03 4.04
CA PRO A 176 5.09 -11.74 4.57
C PRO A 176 4.36 -12.51 3.47
N LYS A 177 4.02 -13.78 3.71
CA LYS A 177 3.32 -14.64 2.74
C LYS A 177 2.03 -14.02 2.16
N ARG A 178 1.34 -13.18 2.94
CA ARG A 178 0.14 -12.44 2.51
C ARG A 178 0.38 -11.49 1.33
N TYR A 179 1.63 -11.09 1.10
CA TYR A 179 2.02 -10.24 -0.02
C TYR A 179 2.74 -11.00 -1.13
N ILE A 180 2.74 -12.34 -1.09
CA ILE A 180 3.30 -13.18 -2.15
C ILE A 180 2.13 -13.89 -2.83
N GLU A 181 1.85 -13.50 -4.05
CA GLU A 181 0.87 -14.14 -4.91
C GLU A 181 1.58 -15.12 -5.84
N VAL A 182 1.08 -16.36 -5.86
CA VAL A 182 1.70 -17.46 -6.57
C VAL A 182 0.72 -17.98 -7.63
N LEU A 183 1.18 -18.04 -8.88
CA LEU A 183 0.38 -18.52 -10.01
C LEU A 183 1.15 -19.58 -10.80
N ASP A 184 0.74 -20.84 -10.68
CA ASP A 184 1.29 -21.95 -11.46
C ASP A 184 0.40 -22.24 -12.68
N LYS A 185 0.80 -21.77 -13.87
CA LYS A 185 0.12 -22.08 -15.14
C LYS A 185 0.54 -23.43 -15.73
N THR A 186 1.41 -24.18 -15.04
CA THR A 186 1.93 -25.46 -15.54
C THR A 186 1.17 -26.66 -15.00
N ARG A 187 0.39 -26.47 -13.93
CA ARG A 187 -0.56 -27.45 -13.38
C ARG A 187 -1.92 -27.22 -14.03
N LYS A 188 -2.49 -28.27 -14.61
CA LYS A 188 -3.89 -28.32 -15.06
C LYS A 188 -4.74 -28.82 -13.89
#